data_AF-A0A2E6H6M8-F1
#
_entry.id   AF-A0A2E6H6M8-F1
#
_cell.length_a   1.000
_cell.length_b   1.000
_cell.length_c   1.000
_cell.angle_alpha   90.00
_cell.angle_beta   90.00
_cell.angle_gamma   90.00
#
_symmetry.space_group_name_H-M   'P 1'
#
loop_
_entity.id
_entity.type
_entity.pdbx_description
1 polymer ?
#
loop_
_entity_poly.entity_id
_entity_poly.type
_entity_poly.pdbx_seq_one_letter_code
_entity_poly.pdbx_strand_id
1 'polypeptide(L)'
;MWEEKVVTKTFGNAPLPKRFENEAIFSPDGSEFALPADTAKLFINWCLESGLEVMGFDVWLAGPTDNTSLDEFNSKGDAGHCLKEIERTLTDSKILKYNRSVLFNIWVNF
;
A
#
# COMPACT_ATOMS: atom_id res chain seq x y z
N MET A 1 -10.35 4.22 -23.26
CA MET A 1 -10.09 2.78 -23.12
C MET A 1 -10.32 2.50 -21.65
N TRP A 2 -11.47 1.93 -21.28
CA TRP A 2 -11.86 1.73 -19.88
C TRP A 2 -11.27 0.40 -19.45
N GLU A 3 -10.08 0.42 -18.86
CA GLU A 3 -9.52 -0.79 -18.26
C GLU A 3 -10.47 -1.24 -17.14
N GLU A 4 -10.85 -2.50 -17.26
CA GLU A 4 -11.85 -3.20 -16.49
C GLU A 4 -11.52 -3.09 -14.99
N LYS A 5 -12.46 -2.56 -14.18
CA LYS A 5 -12.41 -2.56 -12.70
C LYS A 5 -12.59 -3.99 -12.16
N VAL A 6 -11.79 -4.95 -12.63
CA VAL A 6 -11.86 -6.33 -12.18
C VAL A 6 -11.05 -6.43 -10.90
N VAL A 7 -11.76 -6.38 -9.77
CA VAL A 7 -11.22 -6.80 -8.48
C VAL A 7 -11.06 -8.32 -8.55
N THR A 8 -9.82 -8.78 -8.45
CA THR A 8 -9.50 -10.21 -8.55
C THR A 8 -9.60 -10.92 -7.20
N LYS A 9 -9.29 -10.20 -6.12
CA LYS A 9 -9.28 -10.76 -4.77
C LYS A 9 -9.43 -9.67 -3.72
N THR A 10 -10.13 -9.97 -2.63
CA THR A 10 -10.20 -9.11 -1.44
C THR A 10 -9.25 -9.61 -0.36
N PHE A 11 -8.59 -8.68 0.31
CA PHE A 11 -7.69 -8.90 1.43
C PHE A 11 -8.21 -8.11 2.63
N GLY A 12 -7.68 -8.38 3.83
CA GLY A 12 -8.12 -7.74 5.07
C GLY A 12 -8.01 -6.21 5.05
N ASN A 13 -7.03 -5.70 4.30
CA ASN A 13 -6.78 -4.26 4.20
C ASN A 13 -7.47 -3.59 3.00
N ALA A 14 -7.63 -4.28 1.86
CA ALA A 14 -8.20 -3.70 0.64
C ALA A 14 -8.57 -4.76 -0.44
N PRO A 15 -9.39 -4.41 -1.44
CA PRO A 15 -9.44 -5.15 -2.70
C PRO A 15 -8.16 -4.97 -3.52
N LEU A 16 -7.67 -6.04 -4.14
CA LEU A 16 -6.51 -6.01 -5.05
C LEU A 16 -6.97 -6.22 -6.50
N PRO A 17 -6.92 -5.17 -7.34
CA PRO A 17 -7.10 -5.28 -8.80
C PRO A 17 -5.99 -6.07 -9.48
N LYS A 18 -6.34 -6.78 -10.56
CA LYS A 18 -5.41 -7.62 -11.32
C LYS A 18 -4.13 -6.90 -11.76
N ARG A 19 -4.25 -5.62 -12.14
CA ARG A 19 -3.12 -4.82 -12.64
C ARG A 19 -2.02 -4.58 -11.61
N PHE A 20 -2.29 -4.77 -10.32
CA PHE A 20 -1.33 -4.59 -9.23
C PHE A 20 -0.83 -5.94 -8.66
N GLU A 21 -1.37 -7.07 -9.12
CA GLU A 21 -1.11 -8.39 -8.54
C GLU A 21 0.37 -8.79 -8.63
N ASN A 22 1.05 -8.46 -9.72
CA ASN A 22 2.47 -8.80 -9.92
C ASN A 22 3.43 -8.02 -9.03
N GLU A 23 2.99 -6.89 -8.47
CA GLU A 23 3.80 -6.02 -7.62
C GLU A 23 3.38 -6.10 -6.15
N ALA A 24 2.25 -6.75 -5.86
CA ALA A 24 1.75 -6.94 -4.52
C ALA A 24 2.66 -7.88 -3.73
N ILE A 25 3.04 -7.42 -2.55
CA ILE A 25 3.83 -8.16 -1.59
C ILE A 25 2.93 -8.56 -0.43
N PHE A 26 2.73 -9.86 -0.23
CA PHE A 26 1.75 -10.38 0.74
C PHE A 26 2.33 -10.53 2.15
N SER A 27 1.47 -10.40 3.16
CA SER A 27 1.78 -10.80 4.54
C SER A 27 2.10 -12.31 4.61
N PRO A 28 2.81 -12.78 5.65
CA PRO A 28 3.15 -14.21 5.80
C PRO A 28 1.93 -15.15 5.84
N ASP A 29 0.79 -14.68 6.35
CA ASP A 29 -0.47 -15.43 6.39
C ASP A 29 -1.33 -15.23 5.13
N GLY A 30 -0.90 -14.37 4.20
CA GLY A 30 -1.59 -14.04 2.96
C GLY A 30 -2.90 -13.28 3.15
N SER A 31 -3.15 -12.72 4.34
CA SER A 31 -4.38 -11.97 4.66
C SER A 31 -4.34 -10.53 4.16
N GLU A 32 -3.16 -9.95 3.96
CA GLU A 32 -2.95 -8.56 3.54
C GLU A 32 -1.90 -8.44 2.43
N PHE A 33 -1.81 -7.25 1.84
CA PHE A 33 -0.77 -6.92 0.87
C PHE A 33 -0.24 -5.50 1.04
N ALA A 34 1.00 -5.29 0.62
CA ALA A 34 1.65 -4.01 0.50
C ALA A 34 2.18 -3.79 -0.92
N LEU A 35 2.33 -2.53 -1.32
CA LEU A 35 2.78 -2.13 -2.66
C LEU A 35 4.03 -1.24 -2.58
N PRO A 36 4.92 -1.28 -3.58
CA PRO A 36 5.96 -0.27 -3.76
C PRO A 36 5.35 1.14 -3.89
N ALA A 37 6.14 2.17 -3.59
CA ALA A 37 5.64 3.55 -3.50
C ALA A 37 4.87 4.03 -4.73
N ASP A 38 5.43 3.85 -5.93
CA ASP A 38 4.80 4.34 -7.16
C ASP A 38 3.48 3.60 -7.44
N THR A 39 3.48 2.29 -7.20
CA THR A 39 2.33 1.41 -7.38
C THR A 39 1.26 1.68 -6.31
N ALA A 40 1.65 1.98 -5.08
CA ALA A 40 0.75 2.41 -4.02
C ALA A 40 0.05 3.73 -4.36
N LYS A 41 0.75 4.70 -4.96
CA LYS A 41 0.14 5.95 -5.45
C LYS A 41 -0.88 5.68 -6.56
N LEU A 42 -0.55 4.80 -7.51
CA LEU A 42 -1.49 4.37 -8.56
C LEU A 42 -2.70 3.64 -7.99
N PHE A 43 -2.50 2.82 -6.95
CA PHE A 43 -3.57 2.12 -6.24
C PHE A 43 -4.49 3.08 -5.48
N ILE A 44 -3.95 4.10 -4.82
CA ILE A 44 -4.74 5.15 -4.16
C ILE A 44 -5.61 5.91 -5.18
N ASN A 45 -5.04 6.29 -6.34
CA ASN A 45 -5.80 6.93 -7.42
C ASN A 45 -6.91 6.01 -7.95
N TRP A 46 -6.64 4.71 -8.08
CA TRP A 46 -7.66 3.73 -8.45
C TRP A 46 -8.80 3.65 -7.44
N CYS A 47 -8.49 3.67 -6.14
CA CYS A 47 -9.49 3.65 -5.08
C CYS A 47 -10.43 4.86 -5.22
N LEU A 48 -9.86 6.06 -5.43
CA LEU A 48 -10.63 7.28 -5.69
C LEU A 48 -11.54 7.15 -6.92
N GLU A 49 -11.00 6.69 -8.05
CA GLU A 49 -11.76 6.46 -9.29
C GLU A 49 -12.85 5.38 -9.13
N SER A 50 -12.67 4.48 -8.17
CA SER A 50 -13.57 3.38 -7.86
C SER A 50 -14.58 3.69 -6.76
N GLY A 51 -14.50 4.88 -6.14
CA GLY A 51 -15.38 5.27 -5.04
C GLY A 51 -15.09 4.54 -3.74
N LEU A 52 -13.88 4.00 -3.58
CA LEU A 52 -13.42 3.35 -2.37
C LEU A 52 -12.76 4.36 -1.43
N GLU A 53 -13.05 4.26 -0.13
CA GLU A 53 -12.55 5.18 0.87
C GLU A 53 -11.20 4.70 1.39
N VAL A 54 -10.13 5.46 1.10
CA VAL A 54 -8.80 5.24 1.69
C VAL A 54 -8.78 5.78 3.11
N MET A 55 -8.34 4.95 4.06
CA MET A 55 -8.34 5.25 5.49
C MET A 55 -6.94 5.53 6.05
N GLY A 56 -5.88 5.15 5.33
CA GLY A 56 -4.50 5.29 5.76
C GLY A 56 -3.59 4.20 5.18
N PHE A 57 -2.43 4.03 5.79
CA PHE A 57 -1.51 2.94 5.48
C PHE A 57 -0.56 2.60 6.64
N ASP A 58 -0.06 1.37 6.63
CA ASP A 58 1.17 0.97 7.35
C ASP A 58 2.38 0.97 6.42
N VAL A 59 3.55 1.24 7.00
CA VAL A 59 4.84 1.12 6.31
C VAL A 59 5.43 -0.24 6.58
N TRP A 60 5.78 -0.95 5.52
CA TRP A 60 6.45 -2.23 5.58
C TRP A 60 7.85 -2.13 4.98
N LEU A 61 8.74 -3.02 5.42
CA LEU A 61 10.06 -3.21 4.81
C LEU A 61 10.09 -4.52 4.05
N ALA A 62 10.43 -4.47 2.76
CA ALA A 62 10.69 -5.67 1.96
C ALA A 62 11.97 -6.36 2.45
N GLY A 63 11.95 -7.67 2.64
CA GLY A 63 13.10 -8.46 3.04
C GLY A 63 13.35 -9.65 2.12
N PRO A 64 14.55 -10.26 2.22
CA PRO A 64 14.89 -11.42 1.39
C PRO A 64 14.08 -12.67 1.74
N THR A 65 13.57 -12.75 2.97
CA THR A 65 12.84 -13.91 3.50
C THR A 65 11.51 -13.53 4.15
N ASP A 66 11.29 -12.26 4.48
CA ASP A 66 10.10 -11.77 5.15
C ASP A 66 9.78 -10.31 4.78
N ASN A 67 8.53 -9.91 5.03
CA ASN A 67 8.11 -8.51 4.97
C ASN A 67 7.73 -8.11 6.39
N THR A 68 8.31 -7.03 6.88
CA THR A 68 8.15 -6.61 8.26
C THR A 68 7.31 -5.34 8.31
N SER A 69 6.17 -5.37 9.01
CA SER A 69 5.44 -4.15 9.37
C SER A 69 6.28 -3.31 10.34
N LEU A 70 6.30 -2.00 10.11
CA LEU A 70 6.86 -1.04 11.04
C LEU A 70 5.72 -0.33 11.75
N ASP A 71 5.22 -0.91 12.84
CA ASP A 71 4.00 -0.45 13.52
C ASP A 71 4.04 1.04 13.95
N GLU A 72 5.23 1.59 14.21
CA GLU A 72 5.43 3.01 14.55
C GLU A 72 5.32 3.95 13.34
N PHE A 73 5.36 3.41 12.13
CA PHE A 73 5.36 4.14 10.87
C PHE A 73 4.08 3.80 10.11
N ASN A 74 3.02 4.52 10.47
CA ASN A 74 1.74 4.47 9.81
C ASN A 74 1.19 5.88 9.63
N SER A 75 0.22 6.02 8.74
CA SER A 75 -0.50 7.27 8.54
C SER A 75 -1.99 7.00 8.44
N LYS A 76 -2.80 7.84 9.10
CA LYS A 76 -4.26 7.82 9.00
C LYS A 76 -4.74 9.05 8.27
N GLY A 77 -5.62 8.87 7.29
CA GLY A 77 -6.21 9.96 6.54
C GLY A 77 -6.70 9.53 5.18
N ASP A 78 -7.33 10.47 4.49
CA ASP A 78 -7.85 10.24 3.14
C ASP A 78 -6.75 10.01 2.11
N ALA A 79 -7.16 9.69 0.87
CA ALA A 79 -6.26 9.48 -0.25
C ALA A 79 -5.29 10.65 -0.50
N GLY A 80 -5.76 11.89 -0.37
CA GLY A 80 -4.94 13.08 -0.61
C GLY A 80 -3.88 13.28 0.47
N HIS A 81 -4.19 12.94 1.71
CA HIS A 81 -3.23 12.86 2.81
C HIS A 81 -2.22 11.74 2.56
N CYS A 82 -2.69 10.53 2.25
CA CYS A 82 -1.84 9.36 2.02
C CYS A 82 -0.80 9.58 0.91
N LEU A 83 -1.20 10.18 -0.22
CA LEU A 83 -0.29 10.50 -1.32
C LEU A 83 0.88 11.41 -0.89
N LYS A 84 0.63 12.38 0.01
CA LYS A 84 1.67 13.27 0.54
C LYS A 84 2.56 12.56 1.56
N GLU A 85 1.97 11.75 2.43
CA GLU A 85 2.71 11.03 3.47
C GLU A 85 3.59 9.92 2.90
N ILE A 86 3.22 9.31 1.77
CA ILE A 86 4.12 8.38 1.06
C ILE A 86 5.45 9.06 0.72
N GLU A 87 5.43 10.27 0.15
CA GLU A 87 6.67 11.00 -0.20
C GLU A 87 7.49 11.38 1.04
N ARG A 88 6.82 11.76 2.12
CA ARG A 88 7.48 12.07 3.40
C ARG A 88 8.15 10.83 3.99
N THR A 89 7.46 9.70 3.96
CA THR A 89 7.96 8.40 4.43
C THR A 89 9.25 8.02 3.71
N LEU A 90 9.31 8.19 2.38
CA LEU A 90 10.49 7.87 1.57
C LEU A 90 11.72 8.72 1.88
N THR A 91 11.54 9.86 2.55
CA THR A 91 12.64 10.77 2.92
C THR A 91 12.92 10.77 4.43
N ASP A 92 12.16 10.00 5.22
CA ASP A 92 12.36 9.92 6.67
C ASP A 92 13.64 9.16 7.00
N SER A 93 14.60 9.86 7.60
CA SER A 93 15.87 9.30 8.09
C SER A 93 15.71 8.07 9.00
N LYS A 94 14.63 7.99 9.77
CA LYS A 94 14.35 6.85 10.66
C LYS A 94 13.93 5.60 9.90
N ILE A 95 13.39 5.75 8.69
CA ILE A 95 13.04 4.64 7.80
C ILE A 95 14.27 4.29 6.95
N LEU A 96 14.94 5.30 6.40
CA LEU A 96 16.14 5.11 5.58
C LEU A 96 17.26 4.36 6.31
N LYS A 97 17.36 4.46 7.64
CA LYS A 97 18.34 3.71 8.45
C LYS A 97 18.24 2.19 8.28
N TYR A 98 17.07 1.66 7.90
CA TYR A 98 16.88 0.22 7.70
C TYR A 98 17.49 -0.29 6.40
N ASN A 99 17.82 0.60 5.45
CA ASN A 99 18.44 0.26 4.17
C ASN A 99 17.73 -0.88 3.42
N ARG A 100 16.39 -0.83 3.41
CA ARG A 100 15.48 -1.80 2.77
C ARG A 100 14.47 -1.05 1.92
N SER A 101 13.92 -1.72 0.91
CA SER A 101 12.81 -1.16 0.12
C SER A 101 11.59 -0.96 1.00
N VAL A 102 10.97 0.21 0.86
CA VAL A 102 9.77 0.61 1.61
C VAL A 102 8.53 0.21 0.81
N LEU A 103 7.59 -0.43 1.48
CA LEU A 103 6.30 -0.85 0.95
C LEU A 103 5.18 -0.20 1.76
N PHE A 104 4.01 -0.06 1.15
CA PHE A 104 2.86 0.59 1.74
C PHE A 104 1.65 -0.35 1.71
N ASN A 105 1.18 -0.75 2.89
CA ASN A 105 -0.06 -1.49 3.08
C ASN A 105 -1.19 -0.46 3.20
N ILE A 106 -1.97 -0.25 2.14
CA ILE A 106 -3.04 0.75 2.12
C ILE A 106 -4.30 0.16 2.73
N TRP A 107 -4.90 0.86 3.69
CA TRP A 107 -6.18 0.48 4.28
C TRP A 107 -7.33 1.17 3.55
N VAL A 108 -8.33 0.38 3.19
CA VAL A 108 -9.50 0.82 2.45
C VAL A 108 -10.76 0.35 3.17
N ASN A 109 -11.78 1.20 3.21
CA ASN A 109 -13.14 0.84 3.60
C ASN A 109 -13.92 0.51 2.30
N PHE A 110 -14.35 -0.75 2.15
CA PHE A 110 -14.89 -1.32 0.91
C PHE A 110 -16.03 -2.30 1.15
#